data_AF-A0A522B586-F1
#
_entry.id   AF-A0A522B586-F1
#
_cell.length_a   1.000
_cell.length_b   1.000
_cell.length_c   1.000
_cell.angle_alpha   90.00
_cell.angle_beta   90.00
_cell.angle_gamma   90.00
#
_symmetry.space_group_name_H-M   'P 1'
#
loop_
_entity.id
_entity.type
_entity.pdbx_description
1 polymer ?
#
loop_
_entity_poly.entity_id
_entity_poly.type
_entity_poly.pdbx_seq_one_letter_code
_entity_poly.pdbx_strand_id
1 'polypeptide(L)'
;MRPFRFGWILFLALAGLITADPFARADAAQGSPSGDGIELEYTSEDGTTAKTMLPIYRVGAVQYFSAGTGVEERSAQYPPFPLKLVFLAGPRGYLSQVAVTIKDTKGAVNLLVPGDQVTGPWLFVDLPAGTYEITAIRRDRSEVKQKVEVGAGGSRTVHFRWKE
;
A
#
# COMPACT_ATOMS: atom_id res chain seq x y z
N MET A 1 -17.62 68.74 -6.73
CA MET A 1 -17.33 68.36 -8.13
C MET A 1 -16.59 67.03 -8.12
N ARG A 2 -17.15 65.98 -8.73
CA ARG A 2 -16.43 64.73 -9.05
C ARG A 2 -15.59 64.93 -10.32
N PRO A 3 -14.48 64.21 -10.50
CA PRO A 3 -14.51 63.15 -11.53
C PRO A 3 -13.70 61.86 -11.22
N PHE A 4 -14.23 60.72 -11.73
CA PHE A 4 -13.62 59.54 -12.42
C PHE A 4 -12.19 59.04 -12.07
N ARG A 5 -11.80 57.75 -12.06
CA ARG A 5 -11.94 56.60 -13.02
C ARG A 5 -11.66 55.26 -12.27
N PHE A 6 -12.43 54.18 -12.42
CA PHE A 6 -12.31 53.05 -13.38
C PHE A 6 -10.93 52.35 -13.47
N GLY A 7 -10.91 51.06 -13.09
CA GLY A 7 -9.79 50.14 -13.31
C GLY A 7 -10.11 48.72 -12.82
N TRP A 8 -10.86 47.96 -13.62
CA TRP A 8 -11.10 46.52 -13.41
C TRP A 8 -9.93 45.75 -14.04
N ILE A 9 -9.17 44.99 -13.26
CA ILE A 9 -8.13 44.09 -13.81
C ILE A 9 -8.76 42.72 -13.98
N LEU A 10 -8.90 42.30 -15.25
CA LEU A 10 -9.25 40.96 -15.67
C LEU A 10 -7.96 40.12 -15.69
N PHE A 11 -7.82 39.17 -14.77
CA PHE A 11 -6.78 38.15 -14.88
C PHE A 11 -7.29 37.04 -15.81
N LEU A 12 -6.77 37.02 -17.05
CA LEU A 12 -6.90 35.88 -17.94
C LEU A 12 -5.87 34.82 -17.50
N ALA A 13 -6.33 33.78 -16.80
CA ALA A 13 -5.50 32.61 -16.53
C ALA A 13 -5.48 31.71 -17.78
N LEU A 14 -4.34 31.67 -18.45
CA LEU A 14 -4.05 30.72 -19.52
C LEU A 14 -3.87 29.33 -18.90
N ALA A 15 -4.91 28.50 -18.96
CA ALA A 15 -4.85 27.12 -18.50
C ALA A 15 -3.94 26.32 -19.46
N GLY A 16 -2.80 25.85 -18.94
CA GLY A 16 -1.92 24.92 -19.64
C GLY A 16 -2.64 23.60 -19.89
N LEU A 17 -2.53 23.11 -21.12
CA LEU A 17 -2.90 21.75 -21.49
C LEU A 17 -2.01 20.77 -20.72
N ILE A 18 -2.55 20.22 -19.62
CA ILE A 18 -2.00 19.03 -18.98
C ILE A 18 -2.47 17.86 -19.83
N THR A 19 -1.57 17.23 -20.57
CA THR A 19 -1.81 15.93 -21.19
C THR A 19 -1.94 14.91 -20.06
N ALA A 20 -3.16 14.55 -19.68
CA ALA A 20 -3.41 13.49 -18.71
C ALA A 20 -2.97 12.14 -19.30
N ASP A 21 -2.15 11.40 -18.56
CA ASP A 21 -1.80 10.01 -18.89
C ASP A 21 -3.08 9.14 -18.93
N PRO A 22 -3.27 8.29 -19.96
CA PRO A 22 -4.48 7.51 -20.15
C PRO A 22 -4.58 6.27 -19.24
N PHE A 23 -3.65 6.09 -18.29
CA PHE A 23 -3.68 4.98 -17.34
C PHE A 23 -4.33 5.45 -16.05
N ALA A 24 -5.44 4.80 -15.67
CA ALA A 24 -6.21 5.06 -14.46
C ALA A 24 -5.33 5.45 -13.25
N ARG A 25 -5.57 6.65 -12.70
CA ARG A 25 -4.88 7.17 -11.52
C ARG A 25 -5.74 6.86 -10.29
N ALA A 26 -5.18 6.09 -9.35
CA ALA A 26 -5.72 6.02 -7.99
C ALA A 26 -5.18 7.23 -7.23
N ASP A 27 -6.06 8.12 -6.74
CA ASP A 27 -5.65 9.40 -6.19
C ASP A 27 -5.13 9.30 -4.75
N ALA A 28 -5.76 8.51 -3.89
CA ALA A 28 -5.30 8.20 -2.54
C ALA A 28 -6.07 7.00 -1.97
N ALA A 29 -5.40 6.19 -1.15
CA ALA A 29 -6.05 5.19 -0.31
C ALA A 29 -6.14 5.72 1.12
N GLN A 30 -7.30 5.56 1.75
CA GLN A 30 -7.55 6.06 3.11
C GLN A 30 -8.10 4.93 3.99
N GLY A 31 -7.84 5.01 5.30
CA GLY A 31 -8.50 4.12 6.25
C GLY A 31 -10.01 4.37 6.24
N SER A 32 -10.80 3.30 6.24
CA SER A 32 -12.25 3.38 6.37
C SER A 32 -12.63 4.00 7.73
N PRO A 33 -13.73 4.77 7.84
CA PRO A 33 -14.22 5.30 9.11
C PRO A 33 -14.49 4.23 10.17
N SER A 34 -14.83 2.99 9.76
CA SER A 34 -14.98 1.86 10.68
C SER A 34 -13.64 1.29 11.16
N GLY A 35 -12.54 1.62 10.48
CA GLY A 35 -11.22 1.09 10.73
C GLY A 35 -10.98 -0.32 10.17
N ASP A 36 -11.97 -0.94 9.52
CA ASP A 36 -11.89 -2.36 9.11
C ASP A 36 -11.36 -2.58 7.70
N GLY A 37 -10.99 -1.51 7.00
CA GLY A 37 -10.44 -1.61 5.66
C GLY A 37 -9.73 -0.37 5.19
N ILE A 38 -9.02 -0.51 4.07
CA ILE A 38 -8.48 0.57 3.26
C ILE A 38 -9.44 0.77 2.08
N GLU A 39 -10.03 1.95 1.98
CA GLU A 39 -10.86 2.34 0.84
C GLU A 39 -9.96 2.96 -0.24
N LEU A 40 -10.10 2.45 -1.45
CA LEU A 40 -9.44 2.98 -2.65
C LEU A 40 -10.51 3.48 -3.61
N GLU A 41 -10.42 4.74 -3.95
CA GLU A 41 -11.21 5.37 -5.00
C GLU A 41 -10.35 5.55 -6.24
N TYR A 42 -10.83 5.10 -7.40
CA TYR A 42 -10.13 5.22 -8.66
C TYR A 42 -11.11 5.46 -9.80
N THR A 43 -10.64 6.14 -10.85
CA THR A 43 -11.42 6.33 -12.07
C THR A 43 -11.17 5.13 -12.98
N SER A 44 -12.23 4.39 -13.31
CA SER A 44 -12.16 3.27 -14.25
C SER A 44 -12.06 3.78 -15.69
N GLU A 45 -11.72 2.88 -16.63
CA GLU A 45 -11.53 3.23 -18.05
C GLU A 45 -12.77 3.89 -18.67
N ASP A 46 -13.98 3.50 -18.23
CA ASP A 46 -15.25 4.07 -18.69
C ASP A 46 -15.57 5.45 -18.07
N GLY A 47 -14.60 6.09 -17.41
CA GLY A 47 -14.77 7.39 -16.74
C GLY A 47 -15.62 7.36 -15.47
N THR A 48 -16.01 6.16 -15.02
CA THR A 48 -16.80 5.97 -13.80
C THR A 48 -15.88 5.85 -12.59
N THR A 49 -16.19 6.57 -11.52
CA THR A 49 -15.55 6.40 -10.22
C THR A 49 -15.93 5.04 -9.62
N ALA A 50 -14.94 4.19 -9.41
CA ALA A 50 -15.07 2.92 -8.72
C ALA A 50 -14.44 3.02 -7.33
N LYS A 51 -14.99 2.25 -6.39
CA LYS A 51 -14.49 2.11 -5.03
C LYS A 51 -14.23 0.65 -4.74
N THR A 52 -13.06 0.36 -4.20
CA THR A 52 -12.73 -0.96 -3.67
C THR A 52 -12.30 -0.86 -2.23
N MET A 53 -12.56 -1.91 -1.45
CA MET A 53 -12.21 -1.98 -0.04
C MET A 53 -11.30 -3.17 0.20
N LEU A 54 -10.08 -2.89 0.67
CA LEU A 54 -9.14 -3.92 1.11
C LEU A 54 -9.34 -4.18 2.61
N PRO A 55 -9.52 -5.43 3.05
CA PRO A 55 -9.72 -5.74 4.45
C PRO A 55 -8.45 -5.49 5.28
N ILE A 56 -8.61 -4.89 6.46
CA ILE A 56 -7.55 -4.81 7.47
C ILE A 56 -7.78 -5.92 8.50
N TYR A 57 -6.75 -6.75 8.69
CA TYR A 57 -6.71 -7.80 9.71
C TYR A 57 -5.94 -7.32 10.94
N ARG A 58 -6.21 -7.95 12.09
CA ARG A 58 -5.59 -7.61 13.38
C ARG A 58 -5.18 -8.85 14.15
N VAL A 59 -4.00 -8.81 14.73
CA VAL A 59 -3.51 -9.79 15.71
C VAL A 59 -2.88 -9.03 16.87
N GLY A 60 -3.55 -9.03 18.02
CA GLY A 60 -3.18 -8.15 19.14
C GLY A 60 -3.27 -6.68 18.72
N ALA A 61 -2.18 -5.94 18.92
CA ALA A 61 -2.08 -4.53 18.52
C ALA A 61 -1.60 -4.32 17.07
N VAL A 62 -1.15 -5.38 16.38
CA VAL A 62 -0.61 -5.28 15.02
C VAL A 62 -1.74 -5.41 14.00
N GLN A 63 -1.80 -4.46 13.07
CA GLN A 63 -2.70 -4.50 11.92
C GLN A 63 -1.95 -4.70 10.62
N TYR A 64 -2.60 -5.34 9.65
CA TYR A 64 -2.03 -5.58 8.33
C TYR A 64 -3.12 -5.71 7.27
N PHE A 65 -2.73 -5.48 6.02
CA PHE A 65 -3.59 -5.73 4.85
C PHE A 65 -2.74 -6.09 3.64
N SER A 66 -3.38 -6.79 2.70
CA SER A 66 -2.77 -7.19 1.43
C SER A 66 -3.27 -6.31 0.28
N ALA A 67 -2.40 -6.02 -0.68
CA ALA A 67 -2.71 -5.23 -1.87
C ALA A 67 -1.79 -5.58 -3.05
N GLY A 68 -1.96 -4.85 -4.14
CA GLY A 68 -1.12 -4.88 -5.32
C GLY A 68 -1.58 -5.86 -6.41
N THR A 69 -2.81 -6.34 -6.33
CA THR A 69 -3.40 -7.24 -7.33
C THR A 69 -3.67 -6.49 -8.64
N GLY A 70 -4.37 -5.36 -8.53
CA GLY A 70 -4.71 -4.48 -9.64
C GLY A 70 -3.63 -3.44 -9.98
N VAL A 71 -3.79 -2.73 -11.09
CA VAL A 71 -2.91 -1.59 -11.43
C VAL A 71 -3.23 -0.42 -10.52
N GLU A 72 -4.51 -0.16 -10.28
CA GLU A 72 -5.06 0.82 -9.36
C GLU A 72 -4.50 0.66 -7.95
N GLU A 73 -4.48 -0.56 -7.40
CA GLU A 73 -3.88 -0.85 -6.10
C GLU A 73 -2.36 -0.60 -6.11
N ARG A 74 -1.68 -0.79 -7.24
CA ARG A 74 -0.22 -0.58 -7.33
C ARG A 74 0.15 0.88 -7.51
N SER A 75 -0.72 1.67 -8.13
CA SER A 75 -0.55 3.11 -8.34
C SER A 75 -1.05 3.95 -7.17
N ALA A 76 -1.82 3.36 -6.26
CA ALA A 76 -2.38 4.05 -5.10
C ALA A 76 -1.34 4.48 -4.07
N GLN A 77 -1.57 5.65 -3.47
CA GLN A 77 -0.84 6.11 -2.31
C GLN A 77 -1.53 5.59 -1.04
N TYR A 78 -0.85 4.70 -0.30
CA TYR A 78 -1.38 4.14 0.94
C TYR A 78 -1.10 5.01 2.18
N PRO A 79 -1.91 4.87 3.24
CA PRO A 79 -1.54 5.38 4.56
C PRO A 79 -0.17 4.86 5.00
N PRO A 80 0.55 5.56 5.87
CA PRO A 80 1.88 5.15 6.31
C PRO A 80 1.79 3.87 7.13
N PHE A 81 2.24 2.77 6.55
CA PHE A 81 2.51 1.52 7.25
C PHE A 81 4.04 1.36 7.42
N PRO A 82 4.55 1.20 8.65
CA PRO A 82 5.98 1.04 8.94
C PRO A 82 6.71 -0.04 8.12
N LEU A 83 6.02 -1.10 7.69
CA LEU A 83 6.60 -2.17 6.89
C LEU A 83 5.74 -2.49 5.66
N LYS A 84 6.38 -2.59 4.49
CA LYS A 84 5.82 -3.14 3.25
C LYS A 84 6.65 -4.34 2.82
N LEU A 85 6.03 -5.50 2.68
CA LEU A 85 6.64 -6.69 2.09
C LEU A 85 6.21 -6.82 0.63
N VAL A 86 7.13 -7.25 -0.24
CA VAL A 86 6.86 -7.52 -1.66
C VAL A 86 7.33 -8.93 -2.00
N PHE A 87 6.41 -9.76 -2.47
CA PHE A 87 6.67 -11.18 -2.76
C PHE A 87 6.88 -11.42 -4.26
N LEU A 88 7.99 -12.08 -4.60
CA LEU A 88 8.45 -12.24 -5.98
C LEU A 88 8.90 -13.68 -6.27
N ALA A 89 8.48 -14.23 -7.40
CA ALA A 89 9.05 -15.41 -8.03
C ALA A 89 9.90 -15.01 -9.23
N GLY A 90 11.18 -15.39 -9.22
CA GLY A 90 12.10 -15.06 -10.31
C GLY A 90 12.24 -13.54 -10.54
N PRO A 91 12.57 -13.11 -11.76
CA PRO A 91 12.84 -11.69 -12.06
C PRO A 91 11.60 -10.80 -12.16
N ARG A 92 10.43 -11.38 -12.48
CA ARG A 92 9.21 -10.60 -12.82
C ARG A 92 7.89 -11.18 -12.27
N GLY A 93 7.91 -12.32 -11.59
CA GLY A 93 6.69 -12.93 -11.05
C GLY A 93 6.28 -12.29 -9.73
N TYR A 94 5.06 -11.78 -9.63
CA TYR A 94 4.45 -11.39 -8.36
C TYR A 94 3.73 -12.59 -7.74
N LEU A 95 3.82 -12.75 -6.42
CA LEU A 95 3.24 -13.88 -5.71
C LEU A 95 2.15 -13.45 -4.74
N SER A 96 1.04 -14.18 -4.73
CA SER A 96 0.05 -14.15 -3.64
C SER A 96 0.05 -15.49 -2.91
N GLN A 97 -0.79 -15.60 -1.87
CA GLN A 97 -0.92 -16.80 -1.04
C GLN A 97 0.39 -17.20 -0.35
N VAL A 98 1.10 -16.20 0.16
CA VAL A 98 2.35 -16.34 0.92
C VAL A 98 2.01 -16.24 2.40
N ALA A 99 2.21 -17.30 3.16
CA ALA A 99 2.08 -17.24 4.62
C ALA A 99 3.29 -16.50 5.20
N VAL A 100 3.05 -15.61 6.16
CA VAL A 100 4.11 -14.80 6.78
C VAL A 100 4.11 -14.97 8.28
N THR A 101 5.29 -15.15 8.85
CA THR A 101 5.52 -15.08 10.30
C THR A 101 6.48 -13.94 10.58
N ILE A 102 6.13 -13.05 11.52
CA ILE A 102 6.98 -11.95 11.97
C ILE A 102 7.18 -12.07 13.47
N LYS A 103 8.44 -12.16 13.89
CA LYS A 103 8.83 -12.23 15.29
C LYS A 103 9.82 -11.13 15.62
N ASP A 104 9.61 -10.41 16.71
CA ASP A 104 10.65 -9.52 17.23
C ASP A 104 11.69 -10.32 18.03
N THR A 105 12.86 -9.71 18.25
CA THR A 105 13.94 -10.35 19.02
C THR A 105 13.62 -10.51 20.50
N LYS A 106 12.63 -9.77 21.02
CA LYS A 106 12.22 -9.78 22.43
C LYS A 106 11.04 -10.71 22.71
N GLY A 107 10.38 -11.26 21.68
CA GLY A 107 9.21 -12.12 21.78
C GLY A 107 7.88 -11.39 22.04
N ALA A 108 7.85 -10.05 22.05
CA ALA A 108 6.64 -9.27 22.25
C ALA A 108 5.72 -9.26 21.01
N VAL A 109 6.29 -9.40 19.81
CA VAL A 109 5.55 -9.52 18.56
C VAL A 109 5.72 -10.93 18.03
N ASN A 110 4.61 -11.62 17.83
CA ASN A 110 4.53 -12.91 17.14
C ASN A 110 3.32 -12.91 16.22
N LEU A 111 3.47 -12.27 15.06
CA LEU A 111 2.41 -12.16 14.05
C LEU A 111 2.44 -13.39 13.15
N LEU A 112 1.27 -14.00 12.96
CA LEU A 112 1.02 -15.04 11.96
C LEU A 112 0.01 -14.49 10.96
N VAL A 113 0.42 -14.40 9.70
CA VAL A 113 -0.42 -14.00 8.57
C VAL A 113 -0.69 -15.25 7.71
N PRO A 114 -1.93 -15.75 7.72
CA PRO A 114 -2.34 -16.84 6.85
C PRO A 114 -2.19 -16.47 5.36
N GLY A 115 -1.77 -17.44 4.53
CA GLY A 115 -1.55 -17.17 3.11
C GLY A 115 -2.83 -16.76 2.36
N ASP A 116 -3.98 -17.29 2.72
CA ASP A 116 -5.28 -16.92 2.14
C ASP A 116 -5.66 -15.45 2.36
N GLN A 117 -5.07 -14.78 3.36
CA GLN A 117 -5.23 -13.34 3.59
C GLN A 117 -4.24 -12.47 2.81
N VAL A 118 -3.21 -13.09 2.21
CA VAL A 118 -2.25 -12.43 1.30
C VAL A 118 -2.74 -12.61 -0.12
N THR A 119 -3.75 -11.81 -0.49
CA THR A 119 -4.43 -11.89 -1.78
C THR A 119 -3.63 -11.30 -2.95
N GLY A 120 -2.64 -10.46 -2.65
CA GLY A 120 -1.78 -9.78 -3.62
C GLY A 120 -0.30 -9.86 -3.26
N PRO A 121 0.60 -9.28 -4.06
CA PRO A 121 2.04 -9.34 -3.85
C PRO A 121 2.57 -8.43 -2.77
N TRP A 122 1.76 -7.49 -2.27
CA TRP A 122 2.17 -6.54 -1.25
C TRP A 122 1.45 -6.83 0.05
N LEU A 123 2.20 -6.88 1.14
CA LEU A 123 1.66 -6.96 2.49
C LEU A 123 2.17 -5.77 3.29
N PHE A 124 1.25 -4.95 3.78
CA PHE A 124 1.55 -3.83 4.64
C PHE A 124 1.30 -4.22 6.09
N VAL A 125 2.24 -3.91 6.98
CA VAL A 125 2.18 -4.29 8.39
C VAL A 125 2.53 -3.10 9.28
N ASP A 126 1.67 -2.81 10.25
CA ASP A 126 1.87 -1.77 11.23
C ASP A 126 2.62 -2.32 12.45
N LEU A 127 3.93 -2.16 12.41
CA LEU A 127 4.84 -2.64 13.45
C LEU A 127 5.49 -1.47 14.19
N PRO A 128 5.67 -1.58 15.51
CA PRO A 128 6.51 -0.63 16.22
C PRO A 128 7.95 -0.69 15.72
N ALA A 129 8.71 0.38 15.95
CA ALA A 129 10.13 0.41 15.62
C ALA A 129 10.88 -0.72 16.37
N GLY A 130 11.74 -1.44 15.65
CA GLY A 130 12.45 -2.59 16.21
C GLY A 130 13.05 -3.50 15.14
N THR A 131 13.58 -4.63 15.62
CA THR A 131 14.24 -5.63 14.78
C THR A 131 13.44 -6.91 14.77
N TYR A 132 13.15 -7.40 13.58
CA TYR A 132 12.26 -8.52 13.33
C TYR A 132 12.93 -9.61 12.50
N GLU A 133 12.65 -10.86 12.81
CA GLU A 133 12.84 -11.99 11.91
C GLU A 133 11.52 -12.25 11.18
N ILE A 134 11.57 -12.21 9.86
CA ILE A 134 10.42 -12.40 8.99
C ILE A 134 10.66 -13.65 8.14
N THR A 135 9.76 -14.61 8.27
CA THR A 135 9.70 -15.82 7.45
C THR A 135 8.49 -15.72 6.52
N ALA A 136 8.72 -15.87 5.22
CA ALA A 136 7.68 -15.95 4.21
C ALA A 136 7.71 -17.34 3.57
N ILE A 137 6.54 -17.97 3.40
CA ILE A 137 6.39 -19.37 2.95
C ILE A 137 5.37 -19.44 1.82
N ARG A 138 5.75 -20.04 0.70
CA ARG A 138 4.86 -20.29 -0.44
C ARG A 138 3.98 -21.52 -0.23
N ARG A 139 2.96 -21.69 -1.08
CA ARG A 139 2.09 -22.88 -1.11
C ARG A 139 2.85 -24.19 -1.28
N ASP A 140 3.95 -24.18 -2.03
CA ASP A 140 4.84 -25.34 -2.23
C ASP A 140 5.80 -25.58 -1.04
N ARG A 141 5.61 -24.85 0.08
CA ARG A 141 6.40 -24.91 1.31
C ARG A 141 7.80 -24.34 1.19
N SER A 142 8.17 -23.71 0.08
CA SER A 142 9.45 -23.03 -0.04
C SER A 142 9.48 -21.76 0.84
N GLU A 143 10.51 -21.63 1.68
CA GLU A 143 10.68 -20.56 2.66
C GLU A 143 11.80 -19.59 2.27
N VAL A 144 11.58 -18.30 2.53
CA VAL A 144 12.63 -17.28 2.58
C VAL A 144 12.53 -16.56 3.92
N LYS A 145 13.67 -16.43 4.61
CA LYS A 145 13.79 -15.74 5.90
C LYS A 145 14.69 -14.52 5.78
N GLN A 146 14.29 -13.40 6.38
CA GLN A 146 15.09 -12.18 6.45
C GLN A 146 14.99 -11.52 7.82
N LYS A 147 16.10 -10.91 8.25
CA LYS A 147 16.13 -10.02 9.41
C LYS A 147 15.94 -8.59 8.94
N VAL A 148 14.99 -7.87 9.51
CA VAL A 148 14.56 -6.54 9.08
C VAL A 148 14.54 -5.60 10.26
N GLU A 149 15.12 -4.41 10.08
CA GLU A 149 14.99 -3.29 11.01
C GLU A 149 13.91 -2.33 10.50
N VAL A 150 12.96 -2.01 11.37
CA VAL A 150 11.88 -1.05 11.15
C VAL A 150 12.18 0.17 12.01
N GLY A 151 12.38 1.31 11.37
CA GLY A 151 12.66 2.58 12.06
C GLY A 151 11.38 3.32 12.48
N ALA A 152 11.54 4.35 13.31
CA ALA A 152 10.44 5.25 13.65
C ALA A 152 10.18 6.25 12.50
N GLY A 153 8.90 6.46 12.16
CA GLY A 153 8.48 7.59 11.31
C GLY A 153 8.63 7.40 9.79
N GLY A 154 8.69 6.17 9.28
CA GLY A 154 8.73 5.91 7.83
C GLY A 154 8.33 4.49 7.46
N SER A 155 8.19 4.22 6.16
CA SER A 155 7.87 2.88 5.64
C SER A 155 9.12 2.18 5.11
N ARG A 156 9.40 0.98 5.63
CA ARG A 156 10.46 0.10 5.15
C ARG A 156 9.90 -0.91 4.14
N THR A 157 10.38 -0.88 2.90
CA THR A 157 10.00 -1.88 1.88
C THR A 157 11.01 -3.03 1.80
N VAL A 158 10.58 -4.28 1.94
CA VAL A 158 11.43 -5.48 1.90
C VAL A 158 10.95 -6.44 0.83
N HIS A 159 11.88 -6.99 0.05
CA HIS A 159 11.58 -7.92 -1.04
C HIS A 159 11.94 -9.35 -0.66
N PHE A 160 10.96 -10.26 -0.75
CA PHE A 160 11.15 -11.69 -0.60
C PHE A 160 11.15 -12.32 -1.99
N ARG A 161 12.27 -12.94 -2.36
CA ARG A 161 12.50 -13.49 -3.70
C ARG A 161 12.79 -14.98 -3.62
N TRP A 162 12.00 -15.78 -4.34
CA TRP A 162 12.26 -17.20 -4.56
C TRP A 162 12.93 -17.38 -5.92
N LYS A 163 13.85 -18.35 -5.98
CA LYS A 163 14.35 -18.86 -7.26
C LYS A 163 13.23 -19.70 -7.89
N GLU A 164 13.03 -19.54 -9.19
CA GLU A 164 12.25 -20.50 -9.99
C GLU A 164 12.96 -21.85 -10.07
#